data_AF-A0A438G1S3-F1
#
_entry.id   AF-A0A438G1S3-F1
#
_cell.length_a   1.000
_cell.length_b   1.000
_cell.length_c   1.000
_cell.angle_alpha   90.00
_cell.angle_beta   90.00
_cell.angle_gamma   90.00
#
_symmetry.space_group_name_H-M   'P 1'
#
loop_
_entity.id
_entity.type
_entity.pdbx_description
1 polymer ?
#
loop_
_entity_poly.entity_id
_entity_poly.type
_entity_poly.pdbx_seq_one_letter_code
_entity_poly.pdbx_strand_id
1 'polypeptide(L)'
;MARNSRFDTRISESELDDYRYRYYRELQNGSVRVKISDTTFRCPYCPSKDDRDYRCRELLQHASRVGRDSGSGDVKEKARHLALMKYLDKYLDTKQSPASTKDTESSTANDADGHFVWPWVGIIANIPVQRIDGRYVGESGTKIKEYLAAQGFNPSRVNPLWNHRGHSGFAIVEFDKDWPGFTNAIAFDKAFEADHRGKRDWKTAKRLGDKLYGWVAREDDYRSKSIFGEHLSKSWDLKTVEEIQAEDKRKTTKLVSNLTNVIEVKTMRLKEIESKYAETSISLSNVMSQKDAMHQAFNEGMCS
;
A
#
# COMPACT_ATOMS: atom_id res chain seq x y z
N MET A 1 59.14 -30.78 -3.14
CA MET A 1 58.20 -29.67 -3.39
C MET A 1 56.81 -30.25 -3.60
N ALA A 2 55.88 -30.03 -2.69
CA ALA A 2 54.46 -30.30 -2.91
C ALA A 2 53.66 -29.16 -2.27
N ARG A 3 53.17 -28.27 -3.13
CA ARG A 3 52.44 -27.05 -2.77
C ARG A 3 50.95 -27.44 -2.73
N ASN A 4 50.44 -27.80 -1.55
CA ASN A 4 49.01 -28.04 -1.36
C ASN A 4 48.27 -26.68 -1.38
N SER A 5 47.77 -26.35 -2.57
CA SER A 5 46.87 -25.22 -2.83
C SER A 5 45.56 -25.43 -2.08
N ARG A 6 45.40 -24.74 -0.94
CA ARG A 6 44.10 -24.54 -0.29
C ARG A 6 43.20 -23.82 -1.27
N PHE A 7 42.09 -24.45 -1.66
CA PHE A 7 41.00 -23.78 -2.37
C PHE A 7 40.40 -22.70 -1.43
N ASP A 8 40.87 -21.47 -1.58
CA ASP A 8 40.17 -20.27 -1.09
C ASP A 8 38.86 -20.16 -1.86
N THR A 9 37.81 -20.73 -1.28
CA THR A 9 36.45 -20.52 -1.78
C THR A 9 36.07 -19.11 -1.32
N ARG A 10 36.21 -18.12 -2.20
CA ARG A 10 35.71 -16.75 -1.97
C ARG A 10 34.19 -16.82 -1.79
N ILE A 11 33.76 -16.89 -0.55
CA ILE A 11 32.36 -16.83 -0.15
C ILE A 11 31.79 -15.47 -0.55
N SER A 12 30.66 -15.46 -1.25
CA SER A 12 29.98 -14.28 -1.80
C SER A 12 29.40 -13.37 -0.71
N GLU A 13 29.40 -12.06 -0.93
CA GLU A 13 28.71 -11.06 -0.07
C GLU A 13 27.23 -11.40 0.16
N SER A 14 26.59 -12.12 -0.76
CA SER A 14 25.21 -12.59 -0.63
C SER A 14 25.00 -13.61 0.49
N GLU A 15 25.97 -14.49 0.76
CA GLU A 15 25.86 -15.48 1.83
C GLU A 15 26.01 -14.83 3.21
N LEU A 16 26.85 -13.79 3.32
CA LEU A 16 27.04 -13.04 4.56
C LEU A 16 25.74 -12.34 4.98
N ASP A 17 25.01 -11.74 4.04
CA ASP A 17 23.75 -11.05 4.35
C ASP A 17 22.62 -12.03 4.73
N ASP A 18 22.56 -13.20 4.08
CA ASP A 18 21.63 -14.27 4.45
C ASP A 18 21.86 -14.77 5.88
N TYR A 19 23.12 -15.06 6.23
CA TYR A 19 23.47 -15.45 7.60
C TYR A 19 23.16 -14.32 8.60
N ARG A 20 23.45 -13.06 8.24
CA ARG A 20 23.18 -11.90 9.09
C ARG A 20 21.68 -11.74 9.35
N TYR A 21 20.85 -11.89 8.33
CA TYR A 21 19.39 -11.81 8.48
C TYR A 21 18.85 -12.93 9.39
N ARG A 22 19.32 -14.16 9.21
CA ARG A 22 18.90 -15.30 10.03
C ARG A 22 19.24 -15.10 11.51
N TYR A 23 20.49 -14.76 11.84
CA TYR A 23 20.89 -14.53 13.23
C TYR A 23 20.18 -13.32 13.84
N TYR A 24 19.87 -12.29 13.04
CA TYR A 24 19.09 -11.15 13.52
C TYR A 24 17.67 -11.55 13.93
N ARG A 25 17.03 -12.46 13.17
CA ARG A 25 15.71 -13.00 13.51
C ARG A 25 15.73 -13.85 14.79
N GLU A 26 16.81 -14.62 15.01
CA GLU A 26 17.04 -15.38 16.25
C GLU A 26 17.27 -14.50 17.50
N LEU A 27 17.76 -13.27 17.30
CA LEU A 27 17.86 -12.29 18.38
C LEU A 27 16.50 -11.64 18.68
N GLN A 28 15.69 -11.38 17.64
CA GLN A 28 14.36 -10.77 17.78
C GLN A 28 13.31 -11.68 18.42
N ASN A 29 13.36 -12.98 18.13
CA ASN A 29 12.41 -13.95 18.67
C ASN A 29 12.77 -14.42 20.10
N GLY A 30 13.87 -13.92 20.67
CA GLY A 30 14.34 -14.27 22.01
C GLY A 30 14.97 -15.65 22.13
N SER A 31 15.27 -16.34 21.02
CA SER A 31 15.97 -17.63 21.03
C SER A 31 17.36 -17.54 21.64
N VAL A 32 17.96 -16.35 21.64
CA VAL A 32 19.28 -16.08 22.23
C VAL A 32 19.18 -14.89 23.19
N ARG A 33 19.60 -15.10 24.45
CA ARG A 33 19.56 -14.07 25.49
C ARG A 33 20.78 -13.16 25.41
N VAL A 34 20.55 -11.89 25.06
CA VAL A 34 21.58 -10.83 25.02
C VAL A 34 21.54 -9.93 26.26
N LYS A 35 20.33 -9.64 26.76
CA LYS A 35 20.10 -8.77 27.92
C LYS A 35 20.07 -9.62 29.19
N ILE A 36 20.92 -9.28 30.17
CA ILE A 36 20.97 -9.93 31.49
C ILE A 36 20.17 -9.10 32.50
N SER A 37 20.38 -7.79 32.51
CA SER A 37 19.64 -6.81 33.31
C SER A 37 19.35 -5.54 32.51
N ASP A 38 18.70 -4.53 33.09
CA ASP A 38 18.43 -3.26 32.41
C ASP A 38 19.68 -2.52 31.94
N THR A 39 20.80 -2.72 32.62
CA THR A 39 22.07 -2.04 32.34
C THR A 39 23.15 -2.96 31.77
N THR A 40 22.95 -4.28 31.84
CA THR A 40 24.00 -5.28 31.58
C THR A 40 23.63 -6.24 30.46
N PHE A 41 24.55 -6.41 29.52
CA PHE A 41 24.39 -7.22 28.31
C PHE A 41 25.60 -8.13 28.09
N ARG A 42 25.41 -9.26 27.40
CA ARG A 42 26.48 -10.20 27.07
C ARG A 42 26.42 -10.59 25.61
N CYS A 43 27.60 -10.75 24.99
CA CYS A 43 27.67 -11.29 23.64
C CYS A 43 27.39 -12.80 23.68
N PRO A 44 26.33 -13.30 23.05
CA PRO A 44 26.00 -14.72 23.08
C PRO A 44 26.91 -15.59 22.18
N TYR A 45 27.77 -14.95 21.39
CA TYR A 45 28.60 -15.61 20.38
C TYR A 45 30.08 -15.73 20.78
N CYS A 46 30.47 -15.17 21.93
CA CYS A 46 31.85 -15.20 22.44
C CYS A 46 31.92 -15.90 23.80
N PRO A 47 32.02 -17.25 23.84
CA PRO A 47 31.90 -18.02 25.08
C PRO A 47 33.14 -18.08 25.98
N SER A 48 34.35 -17.69 25.51
CA SER A 48 35.59 -18.10 26.19
C SER A 48 36.65 -17.01 26.47
N LYS A 49 36.47 -15.77 26.01
CA LYS A 49 37.46 -14.69 26.26
C LYS A 49 36.92 -13.44 26.94
N ASP A 50 35.61 -13.34 27.10
CA ASP A 50 34.97 -12.24 27.80
C ASP A 50 33.61 -12.76 28.30
N ASP A 51 33.61 -13.42 29.47
CA ASP A 51 32.40 -13.48 30.31
C ASP A 51 32.11 -12.08 30.91
N ARG A 52 32.43 -11.04 30.13
CA ARG A 52 32.29 -9.64 30.46
C ARG A 52 30.85 -9.25 30.27
N ASP A 53 30.37 -8.67 31.34
CA ASP A 53 29.18 -7.88 31.35
C ASP A 53 29.50 -6.53 30.69
N TYR A 54 28.85 -6.27 29.56
CA TYR A 54 28.99 -5.03 28.80
C TYR A 54 27.84 -4.08 29.12
N ARG A 55 28.11 -2.77 29.11
CA ARG A 55 27.04 -1.79 28.87
C ARG A 55 26.59 -1.85 27.41
N CYS A 56 25.37 -1.43 27.11
CA CYS A 56 24.80 -1.46 25.76
C CYS A 56 25.74 -0.89 24.68
N ARG A 57 26.32 0.30 24.91
CA ARG A 57 27.25 0.94 23.95
C ARG A 57 28.54 0.16 23.77
N GLU A 58 29.05 -0.45 24.84
CA GLU A 58 30.27 -1.25 24.80
C GLU A 58 30.04 -2.55 24.03
N LEU A 59 28.88 -3.19 24.21
CA LEU A 59 28.51 -4.39 23.46
C LEU A 59 28.32 -4.08 21.97
N LEU A 60 27.71 -2.93 21.65
CA LEU A 60 27.56 -2.47 20.26
C LEU A 60 28.93 -2.24 19.62
N GLN A 61 29.87 -1.61 20.33
CA GLN A 61 31.22 -1.41 19.85
C GLN A 61 31.99 -2.73 19.67
N HIS A 62 31.84 -3.67 20.61
CA HIS A 62 32.38 -5.03 20.50
C HIS A 62 31.85 -5.74 19.23
N ALA A 63 30.53 -5.78 19.06
CA ALA A 63 29.89 -6.43 17.91
C ALA A 63 30.31 -5.78 16.58
N SER A 64 30.46 -4.45 16.55
CA SER A 64 30.93 -3.73 15.37
C SER A 64 32.38 -4.07 15.02
N ARG A 65 33.28 -4.13 16.02
CA ARG A 65 34.69 -4.48 15.83
C ARG A 65 34.84 -5.91 15.28
N VAL A 66 34.17 -6.88 15.88
CA VAL A 66 34.26 -8.29 15.45
C VAL A 66 33.58 -8.51 14.10
N GLY A 67 32.43 -7.86 13.87
CA GLY A 67 31.69 -7.98 12.61
C GLY A 67 32.38 -7.36 11.40
N ARG A 68 33.28 -6.39 11.63
CA ARG A 68 34.05 -5.69 10.58
C ARG A 68 35.52 -6.10 10.53
N ASP A 69 35.95 -7.04 11.37
CA ASP A 69 37.34 -7.50 11.39
C ASP A 69 37.67 -8.25 10.09
N SER A 70 38.70 -7.80 9.40
CA SER A 70 39.24 -8.42 8.19
C SER A 70 39.88 -9.78 8.49
N GLY A 71 40.30 -10.01 9.75
CA GLY A 71 41.08 -11.18 10.18
C GLY A 71 40.29 -12.40 10.67
N SER A 72 38.98 -12.29 10.96
CA SER A 72 38.19 -13.47 11.34
C SER A 72 37.82 -14.29 10.10
N GLY A 73 38.24 -15.56 10.05
CA GLY A 73 38.06 -16.43 8.88
C GLY A 73 36.66 -17.02 8.73
N ASP A 74 35.78 -16.88 9.73
CA ASP A 74 34.44 -17.46 9.69
C ASP A 74 33.37 -16.42 9.32
N VAL A 75 32.83 -16.54 8.11
CA VAL A 75 31.70 -15.73 7.60
C VAL A 75 30.49 -15.80 8.54
N LYS A 76 30.25 -16.96 9.18
CA LYS A 76 29.15 -17.12 10.13
C LYS A 76 29.40 -16.32 11.41
N GLU A 77 30.64 -16.24 11.87
CA GLU A 77 31.03 -15.43 13.03
C GLU A 77 30.84 -13.94 12.74
N LYS A 78 31.25 -13.45 11.56
CA LYS A 78 31.00 -12.06 11.13
C LYS A 78 29.51 -11.76 11.06
N ALA A 79 28.74 -12.64 10.43
CA ALA A 79 27.30 -12.48 10.30
C ALA A 79 26.58 -12.42 11.65
N ARG A 80 26.98 -13.25 12.63
CA ARG A 80 26.44 -13.24 14.00
C ARG A 80 26.67 -11.89 14.68
N HIS A 81 27.88 -11.34 14.58
CA HIS A 81 28.22 -10.07 15.22
C HIS A 81 27.59 -8.85 14.51
N LEU A 82 27.50 -8.88 13.17
CA LEU A 82 26.78 -7.86 12.40
C LEU A 82 25.26 -7.89 12.65
N ALA A 83 24.71 -9.07 12.93
CA ALA A 83 23.32 -9.23 13.35
C ALA A 83 23.09 -8.67 14.77
N LEU A 84 24.00 -8.97 15.71
CA LEU A 84 23.98 -8.45 17.08
C LEU A 84 24.06 -6.92 17.10
N MET A 85 24.95 -6.33 16.31
CA MET A 85 25.05 -4.88 16.17
C MET A 85 23.71 -4.28 15.71
N LYS A 86 23.13 -4.82 14.63
CA LYS A 86 21.83 -4.36 14.09
C LYS A 86 20.69 -4.52 15.11
N TYR A 87 20.75 -5.54 15.95
CA TYR A 87 19.78 -5.77 17.02
C TYR A 87 19.88 -4.72 18.12
N LEU A 88 21.09 -4.43 18.61
CA LEU A 88 21.33 -3.44 19.66
C LEU A 88 20.95 -2.02 19.20
N ASP A 89 21.35 -1.66 17.99
CA ASP A 89 21.07 -0.36 17.35
C ASP A 89 19.56 -0.08 17.27
N LYS A 90 18.78 -1.07 16.78
CA LYS A 90 17.33 -0.88 16.57
C LYS A 90 16.49 -1.03 17.84
N TYR A 91 16.88 -1.92 18.76
CA TYR A 91 16.01 -2.30 19.88
C TYR A 91 16.25 -1.48 21.15
N LEU A 92 17.39 -0.79 21.27
CA LEU A 92 17.77 -0.09 22.50
C LEU A 92 17.78 1.45 22.37
N ASP A 93 17.89 2.02 21.17
CA ASP A 93 17.58 3.45 20.94
C ASP A 93 16.11 3.78 21.25
N THR A 94 15.22 2.78 21.15
CA THR A 94 13.79 2.95 21.47
C THR A 94 13.50 2.89 22.99
N LYS A 95 14.47 2.47 23.82
CA LYS A 95 14.27 2.25 25.28
C LYS A 95 15.18 3.06 26.20
N GLN A 96 16.08 3.90 25.68
CA GLN A 96 16.95 4.78 26.48
C GLN A 96 16.53 6.26 26.52
N SER A 97 15.32 6.62 26.07
CA SER A 97 14.72 7.89 26.49
C SER A 97 14.11 7.71 27.88
N PRO A 98 14.56 8.45 28.92
CA PRO A 98 13.98 8.36 30.24
C PRO A 98 12.56 8.95 30.22
N ALA A 99 11.72 8.33 31.04
CA ALA A 99 10.30 8.61 31.21
C ALA A 99 9.99 10.12 31.31
N SER A 100 9.02 10.56 30.53
CA SER A 100 8.10 11.61 30.96
C SER A 100 6.73 10.96 31.10
N THR A 101 6.36 10.76 32.36
CA THR A 101 5.00 10.56 32.82
C THR A 101 4.09 11.63 32.22
N LYS A 102 3.16 11.22 31.37
CA LYS A 102 1.84 11.86 31.25
C LYS A 102 0.80 10.76 31.08
N ASP A 103 0.18 10.49 32.20
CA ASP A 103 -1.24 10.29 32.42
C ASP A 103 -2.08 9.74 31.27
N THR A 104 -2.80 8.68 31.65
CA THR A 104 -4.07 8.23 31.08
C THR A 104 -4.96 9.40 30.68
N GLU A 105 -4.99 9.69 29.38
CA GLU A 105 -6.20 10.18 28.73
C GLU A 105 -6.45 9.35 27.48
N SER A 106 -7.52 8.56 27.58
CA SER A 106 -8.37 8.13 26.49
C SER A 106 -8.32 9.14 25.34
N SER A 107 -7.51 8.84 24.33
CA SER A 107 -7.50 9.55 23.07
C SER A 107 -8.01 8.59 22.01
N THR A 108 -9.33 8.55 21.89
CA THR A 108 -9.99 8.41 20.59
C THR A 108 -9.52 9.58 19.72
N ALA A 109 -8.30 9.48 19.19
CA ALA A 109 -7.73 10.48 18.30
C ALA A 109 -8.03 10.05 16.88
N ASN A 110 -9.10 10.62 16.31
CA ASN A 110 -9.29 10.94 14.89
C ASN A 110 -8.35 10.23 13.89
N ASP A 111 -8.55 8.93 13.65
CA ASP A 111 -7.91 8.17 12.56
C ASP A 111 -8.46 8.54 11.16
N ALA A 112 -9.33 9.55 11.08
CA ALA A 112 -9.94 10.06 9.85
C ALA A 112 -9.03 11.03 9.09
N ASP A 113 -8.07 11.68 9.77
CA ASP A 113 -7.25 12.76 9.19
C ASP A 113 -5.88 12.28 8.65
N GLY A 114 -5.64 10.96 8.66
CA GLY A 114 -4.40 10.37 8.16
C GLY A 114 -4.43 10.08 6.67
N HIS A 115 -3.30 10.27 5.98
CA HIS A 115 -3.16 9.90 4.56
C HIS A 115 -3.52 8.43 4.32
N PHE A 116 -4.31 8.20 3.28
CA PHE A 116 -4.64 6.89 2.74
C PHE A 116 -3.74 6.60 1.55
N VAL A 117 -3.41 5.32 1.35
CA VAL A 117 -2.94 4.88 0.04
C VAL A 117 -4.11 4.93 -0.94
N TRP A 118 -3.91 5.56 -2.09
CA TRP A 118 -4.93 5.88 -3.08
C TRP A 118 -4.70 5.16 -4.42
N PRO A 119 -5.73 4.49 -5.02
CA PRO A 119 -7.09 4.27 -4.51
C PRO A 119 -7.12 3.45 -3.22
N TRP A 120 -8.26 3.38 -2.52
CA TRP A 120 -8.32 2.76 -1.19
C TRP A 120 -7.75 1.34 -1.19
N VAL A 121 -6.68 1.14 -0.41
CA VAL A 121 -5.97 -0.14 -0.33
C VAL A 121 -6.05 -0.74 1.06
N GLY A 122 -6.38 -2.03 1.15
CA GLY A 122 -6.22 -2.87 2.33
C GLY A 122 -5.00 -3.78 2.23
N ILE A 123 -4.54 -4.25 3.39
CA ILE A 123 -3.49 -5.26 3.52
C ILE A 123 -4.11 -6.46 4.24
N ILE A 124 -3.91 -7.65 3.68
CA ILE A 124 -4.12 -8.91 4.38
C ILE A 124 -2.76 -9.50 4.75
N ALA A 125 -2.64 -9.96 5.99
CA ALA A 125 -1.47 -10.61 6.54
C ALA A 125 -1.80 -12.00 7.11
N ASN A 126 -0.75 -12.78 7.35
CA ASN A 126 -0.81 -14.14 7.88
C ASN A 126 -1.55 -15.12 6.95
N ILE A 127 -1.42 -14.95 5.63
CA ILE A 127 -1.96 -15.92 4.66
C ILE A 127 -1.18 -17.23 4.81
N PRO A 128 -1.85 -18.37 5.01
CA PRO A 128 -1.20 -19.67 5.08
C PRO A 128 -0.36 -19.94 3.82
N VAL A 129 0.91 -20.29 4.03
CA VAL A 129 1.83 -20.68 2.95
C VAL A 129 2.46 -22.04 3.26
N GLN A 130 2.56 -22.87 2.24
CA GLN A 130 3.20 -24.19 2.30
C GLN A 130 4.45 -24.19 1.43
N ARG A 131 5.49 -24.91 1.86
CA ARG A 131 6.73 -25.02 1.09
C ARG A 131 6.67 -26.26 0.21
N ILE A 132 6.56 -26.05 -1.10
CA ILE A 132 6.50 -27.10 -2.13
C ILE A 132 7.66 -26.85 -3.09
N ASP A 133 8.48 -27.88 -3.35
CA ASP A 133 9.65 -27.81 -4.24
C ASP A 133 10.58 -26.63 -3.94
N GLY A 134 10.77 -26.34 -2.66
CA GLY A 134 11.64 -25.26 -2.18
C GLY A 134 11.03 -23.86 -2.22
N ARG A 135 9.86 -23.65 -2.83
CA ARG A 135 9.14 -22.37 -2.90
C ARG A 135 7.92 -22.34 -2.00
N TYR A 136 7.58 -21.17 -1.48
CA TYR A 136 6.33 -20.95 -0.75
C TYR A 136 5.18 -20.75 -1.74
N VAL A 137 4.11 -21.52 -1.54
CA VAL A 137 2.85 -21.44 -2.29
C VAL A 137 1.75 -21.14 -1.29
N GLY A 138 0.84 -20.23 -1.64
CA GLY A 138 -0.28 -19.83 -0.82
C GLY A 138 -1.58 -19.82 -1.63
N GLU A 139 -2.67 -19.47 -0.98
CA GLU A 139 -3.96 -19.30 -1.66
C GLU A 139 -3.88 -18.22 -2.74
N SER A 140 -4.67 -18.39 -3.81
CA SER A 140 -4.76 -17.39 -4.87
C SER A 140 -5.47 -16.14 -4.38
N GLY A 141 -5.13 -15.00 -4.99
CA GLY A 141 -5.82 -13.74 -4.74
C GLY A 141 -7.32 -13.84 -4.99
N THR A 142 -7.74 -14.58 -6.02
CA THR A 142 -9.15 -14.82 -6.34
C THR A 142 -9.91 -15.45 -5.18
N LYS A 143 -9.34 -16.46 -4.53
CA LYS A 143 -9.99 -17.13 -3.40
C LYS A 143 -10.16 -16.20 -2.20
N ILE A 144 -9.14 -15.39 -1.91
CA ILE A 144 -9.21 -14.38 -0.84
C ILE A 144 -10.24 -13.29 -1.22
N LYS A 145 -10.29 -12.87 -2.49
CA LYS A 145 -11.27 -11.92 -3.01
C LYS A 145 -12.70 -12.43 -2.79
N GLU A 146 -12.98 -13.68 -3.15
CA GLU A 146 -14.29 -14.32 -2.95
C GLU A 146 -14.67 -14.40 -1.47
N TYR A 147 -13.72 -14.78 -0.61
CA TYR A 147 -13.92 -14.78 0.85
C TYR A 147 -14.31 -13.39 1.36
N LEU A 148 -13.57 -12.34 0.98
CA LEU A 148 -13.85 -10.96 1.40
C LEU A 148 -15.17 -10.43 0.80
N ALA A 149 -15.51 -10.81 -0.43
CA ALA A 149 -16.78 -10.46 -1.06
C ALA A 149 -17.96 -11.12 -0.33
N ALA A 150 -17.84 -12.37 0.10
CA ALA A 150 -18.85 -13.06 0.90
C ALA A 150 -19.08 -12.42 2.27
N GLN A 151 -18.10 -11.67 2.80
CA GLN A 151 -18.25 -10.86 4.01
C GLN A 151 -18.84 -9.46 3.74
N GLY A 152 -19.17 -9.14 2.48
CA GLY A 152 -19.75 -7.86 2.09
C GLY A 152 -18.74 -6.74 1.81
N PHE A 153 -17.43 -7.03 1.86
CA PHE A 153 -16.40 -6.00 1.61
C PHE A 153 -16.19 -5.69 0.12
N ASN A 154 -16.60 -6.59 -0.78
CA ASN A 154 -16.58 -6.39 -2.23
C ASN A 154 -15.31 -5.72 -2.81
N PRO A 155 -14.10 -6.26 -2.56
CA PRO A 155 -12.88 -5.70 -3.15
C PRO A 155 -12.86 -5.86 -4.67
N SER A 156 -12.27 -4.91 -5.39
CA SER A 156 -12.14 -4.97 -6.85
C SER A 156 -11.07 -5.97 -7.27
N ARG A 157 -9.98 -6.08 -6.49
CA ARG A 157 -8.87 -7.00 -6.75
C ARG A 157 -8.16 -7.39 -5.45
N VAL A 158 -7.59 -8.60 -5.43
CA VAL A 158 -6.67 -9.03 -4.37
C VAL A 158 -5.40 -9.58 -5.01
N ASN A 159 -4.27 -8.98 -4.68
CA ASN A 159 -2.95 -9.32 -5.21
C ASN A 159 -2.05 -9.88 -4.11
N PRO A 160 -1.83 -11.20 -4.07
CA PRO A 160 -0.83 -11.77 -3.19
C PRO A 160 0.56 -11.26 -3.56
N LEU A 161 1.37 -10.98 -2.54
CA LEU A 161 2.72 -10.46 -2.71
C LEU A 161 3.72 -11.61 -2.76
N TRP A 162 4.64 -11.54 -3.72
CA TRP A 162 5.62 -12.57 -4.00
C TRP A 162 7.04 -12.03 -3.80
N ASN A 163 7.94 -12.89 -3.35
CA ASN A 163 9.37 -12.64 -3.31
C ASN A 163 10.14 -13.79 -3.96
N HIS A 164 11.48 -13.72 -3.96
CA HIS A 164 12.34 -14.75 -4.54
C HIS A 164 12.12 -16.17 -3.96
N ARG A 165 11.52 -16.28 -2.76
CA ARG A 165 11.18 -17.56 -2.10
C ARG A 165 9.75 -18.02 -2.41
N GLY A 166 8.95 -17.24 -3.13
CA GLY A 166 7.54 -17.52 -3.43
C GLY A 166 6.58 -16.59 -2.71
N HIS A 167 5.40 -17.10 -2.37
CA HIS A 167 4.33 -16.36 -1.73
C HIS A 167 4.77 -15.83 -0.36
N SER A 168 4.57 -14.53 -0.09
CA SER A 168 5.10 -13.87 1.10
C SER A 168 4.24 -14.01 2.36
N GLY A 169 3.01 -14.48 2.22
CA GLY A 169 2.02 -14.52 3.31
C GLY A 169 1.24 -13.21 3.46
N PHE A 170 1.41 -12.28 2.53
CA PHE A 170 0.68 -11.01 2.47
C PHE A 170 -0.05 -10.86 1.13
N ALA A 171 -1.16 -10.14 1.14
CA ALA A 171 -1.84 -9.71 -0.07
C ALA A 171 -2.29 -8.25 0.07
N ILE A 172 -2.34 -7.57 -1.07
CA ILE A 172 -2.92 -6.24 -1.22
C ILE A 172 -4.36 -6.41 -1.67
N VAL A 173 -5.27 -5.70 -1.00
CA VAL A 173 -6.70 -5.67 -1.31
C VAL A 173 -6.99 -4.30 -1.92
N GLU A 174 -7.37 -4.26 -3.18
CA GLU A 174 -7.75 -3.02 -3.86
C GLU A 174 -9.27 -2.88 -3.78
N PHE A 175 -9.74 -1.69 -3.42
CA PHE A 175 -11.14 -1.30 -3.50
C PHE A 175 -11.35 -0.31 -4.64
N ASP A 176 -12.61 -0.12 -5.03
CA ASP A 176 -12.95 0.87 -6.05
C ASP A 176 -12.58 2.28 -5.59
N LYS A 177 -12.18 3.13 -6.52
CA LYS A 177 -11.73 4.50 -6.22
C LYS A 177 -12.85 5.47 -5.84
N ASP A 178 -14.08 5.00 -5.65
CA ASP A 178 -15.25 5.81 -5.36
C ASP A 178 -15.61 5.76 -3.86
N TRP A 179 -16.66 6.50 -3.48
CA TRP A 179 -17.14 6.54 -2.08
C TRP A 179 -17.74 5.21 -1.59
N PRO A 180 -18.44 4.42 -2.43
CA PRO A 180 -18.74 3.02 -2.09
C PRO A 180 -17.49 2.19 -1.79
N GLY A 181 -16.44 2.29 -2.61
CA GLY A 181 -15.16 1.63 -2.36
C GLY A 181 -14.49 2.09 -1.06
N PHE A 182 -14.59 3.37 -0.70
CA PHE A 182 -14.15 3.88 0.60
C PHE A 182 -14.90 3.20 1.75
N THR A 183 -16.22 3.15 1.64
CA THR A 183 -17.10 2.54 2.65
C THR A 183 -16.75 1.07 2.85
N ASN A 184 -16.52 0.35 1.75
CA ASN A 184 -16.06 -1.04 1.76
C ASN A 184 -14.70 -1.21 2.45
N ALA A 185 -13.74 -0.34 2.15
CA ALA A 185 -12.42 -0.36 2.77
C ALA A 185 -12.48 -0.11 4.29
N ILE A 186 -13.28 0.88 4.73
CA ILE A 186 -13.47 1.17 6.15
C ILE A 186 -14.20 0.02 6.87
N ALA A 187 -15.22 -0.57 6.24
CA ALA A 187 -15.92 -1.73 6.78
C ALA A 187 -14.97 -2.93 6.97
N PHE A 188 -14.10 -3.16 5.98
CA PHE A 188 -13.03 -4.16 6.07
C PHE A 188 -12.11 -3.89 7.27
N ASP A 189 -11.58 -2.67 7.41
CA ASP A 189 -10.69 -2.30 8.52
C ASP A 189 -11.36 -2.54 9.88
N LYS A 190 -12.59 -2.05 10.03
CA LYS A 190 -13.35 -2.12 11.28
C LYS A 190 -13.75 -3.55 11.63
N ALA A 191 -14.08 -4.39 10.65
CA ALA A 191 -14.42 -5.79 10.90
C ALA A 191 -13.22 -6.58 11.44
N PHE A 192 -12.03 -6.41 10.83
CA PHE A 192 -10.82 -7.06 11.33
C PHE A 192 -10.41 -6.52 12.70
N GLU A 193 -10.54 -5.21 12.94
CA GLU A 193 -10.29 -4.62 14.25
C GLU A 193 -11.24 -5.16 15.33
N ALA A 194 -12.54 -5.26 15.04
CA ALA A 194 -13.54 -5.78 15.96
C ALA A 194 -13.29 -7.26 16.34
N ASP A 195 -12.73 -8.04 15.42
CA ASP A 195 -12.38 -9.45 15.65
C ASP A 195 -11.03 -9.64 16.37
N HIS A 196 -10.36 -8.56 16.81
CA HIS A 196 -8.98 -8.58 17.32
C HIS A 196 -7.97 -9.17 16.32
N ARG A 197 -8.20 -8.85 15.03
CA ARG A 197 -7.37 -9.27 13.89
C ARG A 197 -6.92 -8.05 13.08
N GLY A 198 -6.89 -6.88 13.71
CA GLY A 198 -6.41 -5.65 13.11
C GLY A 198 -4.89 -5.55 13.09
N LYS A 199 -4.36 -4.45 12.55
CA LYS A 199 -2.93 -4.16 12.49
C LYS A 199 -2.23 -4.20 13.85
N ARG A 200 -2.88 -3.65 14.89
CA ARG A 200 -2.33 -3.59 16.26
C ARG A 200 -2.18 -4.99 16.84
N ASP A 201 -3.19 -5.83 16.63
CA ASP A 201 -3.18 -7.24 17.06
C ASP A 201 -2.09 -8.01 16.30
N TRP A 202 -1.99 -7.80 14.98
CA TRP A 202 -0.94 -8.41 14.17
C TRP A 202 0.48 -8.03 14.65
N LYS A 203 0.72 -6.76 14.97
CA LYS A 203 2.03 -6.27 15.45
C LYS A 203 2.39 -6.79 16.84
N THR A 204 1.39 -7.06 17.71
CA THR A 204 1.61 -7.44 19.11
C THR A 204 1.46 -8.94 19.37
N ALA A 205 0.88 -9.69 18.44
CA ALA A 205 0.67 -11.11 18.55
C ALA A 205 1.99 -11.89 18.73
N LYS A 206 2.10 -12.60 19.85
CA LYS A 206 3.21 -13.54 20.10
C LYS A 206 3.09 -14.81 19.27
N ARG A 207 1.86 -15.22 18.95
CA ARG A 207 1.50 -16.35 18.10
C ARG A 207 0.34 -15.92 17.21
N LEU A 208 0.58 -15.83 15.91
CA LEU A 208 -0.41 -15.35 14.96
C LEU A 208 -1.56 -16.34 14.72
N GLY A 209 -1.31 -17.64 14.97
CA GLY A 209 -2.27 -18.70 14.67
C GLY A 209 -2.47 -18.86 13.16
N ASP A 210 -3.61 -19.41 12.78
CA ASP A 210 -4.05 -19.68 11.41
C ASP A 210 -4.99 -18.61 10.84
N LYS A 211 -5.34 -17.61 11.64
CA LYS A 211 -6.30 -16.56 11.24
C LYS A 211 -5.64 -15.50 10.38
N LEU A 212 -6.40 -14.97 9.41
CA LEU A 212 -6.01 -13.79 8.65
C LEU A 212 -6.14 -12.53 9.49
N TYR A 213 -5.24 -11.58 9.24
CA TYR A 213 -5.27 -10.23 9.80
C TYR A 213 -5.45 -9.23 8.66
N GLY A 214 -6.14 -8.14 8.93
CA GLY A 214 -6.53 -7.17 7.91
C GLY A 214 -6.57 -5.74 8.44
N TRP A 215 -6.16 -4.79 7.61
CA TRP A 215 -6.30 -3.36 7.89
C TRP A 215 -6.20 -2.52 6.62
N VAL A 216 -6.75 -1.32 6.63
CA VAL A 216 -6.56 -0.34 5.54
C VAL A 216 -5.15 0.26 5.62
N ALA A 217 -4.46 0.29 4.48
CA ALA A 217 -3.11 0.79 4.35
C ALA A 217 -3.05 2.30 4.57
N ARG A 218 -2.18 2.73 5.49
CA ARG A 218 -1.95 4.14 5.83
C ARG A 218 -0.50 4.54 5.55
N GLU A 219 -0.18 5.80 5.83
CA GLU A 219 1.15 6.39 5.64
C GLU A 219 2.29 5.57 6.25
N ASP A 220 2.11 4.96 7.43
CA ASP A 220 3.14 4.15 8.06
C ASP A 220 3.36 2.81 7.35
N ASP A 221 2.33 2.22 6.73
CA ASP A 221 2.48 1.03 5.88
C ASP A 221 3.20 1.39 4.59
N TYR A 222 2.78 2.48 3.94
CA TYR A 222 3.37 3.00 2.70
C TYR A 222 4.87 3.28 2.86
N ARG A 223 5.26 3.89 3.97
CA ARG A 223 6.68 4.22 4.27
C ARG A 223 7.45 3.07 4.92
N SER A 224 6.81 1.93 5.18
CA SER A 224 7.48 0.81 5.84
C SER A 224 8.49 0.12 4.93
N LYS A 225 9.57 -0.40 5.52
CA LYS A 225 10.55 -1.26 4.80
C LYS A 225 10.07 -2.71 4.64
N SER A 226 8.77 -2.93 4.68
CA SER A 226 8.16 -4.25 4.50
C SER A 226 7.94 -4.54 3.02
N ILE A 227 7.62 -5.79 2.68
CA ILE A 227 7.30 -6.16 1.30
C ILE A 227 6.08 -5.41 0.77
N PHE A 228 5.07 -5.20 1.61
CA PHE A 228 3.90 -4.41 1.23
C PHE A 228 4.26 -2.92 1.14
N GLY A 229 5.07 -2.36 2.03
CA GLY A 229 5.48 -0.96 1.93
C GLY A 229 6.25 -0.64 0.64
N GLU A 230 7.21 -1.50 0.27
CA GLU A 230 7.93 -1.36 -1.00
C GLU A 230 6.99 -1.47 -2.20
N HIS A 231 6.02 -2.39 -2.17
CA HIS A 231 5.03 -2.53 -3.23
C HIS A 231 4.08 -1.32 -3.29
N LEU A 232 3.61 -0.84 -2.14
CA LEU A 232 2.72 0.31 -2.04
C LEU A 232 3.36 1.56 -2.64
N SER A 233 4.60 1.85 -2.24
CA SER A 233 5.34 3.04 -2.69
C SER A 233 5.69 3.06 -4.19
N LYS A 234 5.64 1.91 -4.86
CA LYS A 234 5.92 1.80 -6.30
C LYS A 234 4.67 1.94 -7.16
N SER A 235 3.50 1.70 -6.58
CA SER A 235 2.28 1.48 -7.35
C SER A 235 1.16 2.47 -7.05
N TRP A 236 1.20 3.16 -5.90
CA TRP A 236 0.15 4.09 -5.49
C TRP A 236 0.72 5.35 -4.83
N ASP A 237 -0.15 6.33 -4.61
CA ASP A 237 0.17 7.59 -3.93
C ASP A 237 -0.51 7.68 -2.55
N LEU A 238 -0.05 8.61 -1.71
CA LEU A 238 -0.74 8.99 -0.48
C LEU A 238 -1.63 10.20 -0.72
N LYS A 239 -2.88 10.14 -0.25
CA LYS A 239 -3.84 11.26 -0.31
C LYS A 239 -4.68 11.36 0.95
N THR A 240 -5.11 12.58 1.28
CA THR A 240 -6.16 12.79 2.31
C THR A 240 -7.56 12.72 1.69
N VAL A 241 -8.59 12.57 2.54
CA VAL A 241 -9.99 12.57 2.10
C VAL A 241 -10.37 13.91 1.47
N GLU A 242 -9.86 15.02 2.01
CA GLU A 242 -10.10 16.37 1.52
C GLU A 242 -9.49 16.58 0.13
N GLU A 243 -8.28 16.07 -0.10
CA GLU A 243 -7.63 16.13 -1.41
C GLU A 243 -8.43 15.38 -2.47
N ILE A 244 -8.92 14.18 -2.14
CA ILE A 244 -9.75 13.36 -3.01
C ILE A 244 -11.09 14.05 -3.31
N GLN A 245 -11.77 14.59 -2.29
CA GLN A 245 -13.00 15.36 -2.46
C GLN A 245 -12.79 16.61 -3.33
N ALA A 246 -11.70 17.34 -3.10
CA ALA A 246 -11.38 18.52 -3.88
C ALA A 246 -11.09 18.18 -5.35
N GLU A 247 -10.38 17.08 -5.61
CA GLU A 247 -10.13 16.59 -6.97
C GLU A 247 -11.42 16.18 -7.68
N ASP A 248 -12.30 15.42 -7.02
CA ASP A 248 -13.59 14.99 -7.58
C ASP A 248 -14.53 16.17 -7.83
N LYS A 249 -14.57 17.15 -6.92
CA LYS A 249 -15.33 18.39 -7.10
C LYS A 249 -14.83 19.16 -8.31
N ARG A 250 -13.50 19.34 -8.45
CA ARG A 250 -12.89 20.03 -9.60
C ARG A 250 -13.22 19.34 -10.93
N LYS A 251 -13.12 18.01 -10.98
CA LYS A 251 -13.47 17.21 -12.18
C LYS A 251 -14.94 17.35 -12.53
N THR A 252 -15.82 17.26 -11.53
CA THR A 252 -17.28 17.39 -11.70
C THR A 252 -17.64 18.78 -12.21
N THR A 253 -17.12 19.84 -11.59
CA THR A 253 -17.38 21.22 -12.01
C THR A 253 -16.93 21.46 -13.46
N LYS A 254 -15.75 20.97 -13.84
CA LYS A 254 -15.24 21.08 -15.22
C LYS A 254 -16.12 20.33 -16.23
N LEU A 255 -16.61 19.14 -15.86
CA LEU A 255 -17.53 18.39 -16.72
C LEU A 255 -18.85 19.13 -16.89
N VAL A 256 -19.44 19.62 -15.80
CA VAL A 256 -20.69 20.39 -15.83
C VAL A 256 -20.53 21.65 -16.68
N SER A 257 -19.47 22.44 -16.48
CA SER A 257 -19.25 23.65 -17.29
C SER A 257 -19.12 23.35 -18.78
N ASN A 258 -18.40 22.28 -19.13
CA ASN A 258 -18.27 21.86 -20.53
C ASN A 258 -19.62 21.45 -21.13
N LEU A 259 -20.44 20.70 -20.39
CA LEU A 259 -21.77 20.30 -20.83
C LEU A 259 -22.72 21.50 -20.96
N THR A 260 -22.69 22.43 -20.01
CA THR A 260 -23.46 23.68 -20.08
C THR A 260 -23.13 24.46 -21.36
N ASN A 261 -21.85 24.63 -21.69
CA ASN A 261 -21.43 25.29 -22.91
C ASN A 261 -21.94 24.57 -24.18
N VAL A 262 -21.90 23.22 -24.19
CA VAL A 262 -22.42 22.43 -25.31
C VAL A 262 -23.94 22.60 -25.47
N ILE A 263 -24.68 22.61 -24.35
CA ILE A 263 -26.12 22.86 -24.36
C ILE A 263 -26.41 24.26 -24.90
N GLU A 264 -25.73 25.29 -24.40
CA GLU A 264 -25.92 26.67 -24.83
C GLU A 264 -25.69 26.84 -26.34
N VAL A 265 -24.57 26.33 -26.86
CA VAL A 265 -24.26 26.38 -28.30
C VAL A 265 -25.33 25.66 -29.12
N LYS A 266 -25.82 24.50 -28.67
CA LYS A 266 -26.89 23.76 -29.36
C LYS A 266 -28.22 24.50 -29.31
N THR A 267 -28.57 25.11 -28.18
CA THR A 267 -29.78 25.93 -28.03
C THR A 267 -29.74 27.14 -28.95
N MET A 268 -28.59 27.81 -29.10
CA MET A 268 -28.44 28.93 -30.05
C MET A 268 -28.62 28.48 -31.50
N ARG A 269 -28.02 27.34 -31.88
CA ARG A 269 -28.19 26.78 -33.23
C ARG A 269 -29.63 26.38 -33.53
N LEU A 270 -30.34 25.82 -32.56
CA LEU A 270 -31.76 25.49 -32.71
C LEU A 270 -32.59 26.75 -33.01
N LYS A 271 -32.40 27.82 -32.23
CA LYS A 271 -33.07 29.11 -32.48
C LYS A 271 -32.74 29.70 -33.86
N GLU A 272 -31.49 29.58 -34.30
CA GLU A 272 -31.09 30.05 -35.63
C GLU A 272 -31.81 29.27 -36.74
N ILE A 273 -31.94 27.95 -36.61
CA ILE A 273 -32.66 27.10 -37.56
C ILE A 273 -34.16 27.41 -37.54
N GLU A 274 -34.76 27.61 -36.37
CA GLU A 274 -36.16 28.00 -36.23
C GLU A 274 -36.45 29.34 -36.92
N SER A 275 -35.57 30.34 -36.77
CA SER A 275 -35.69 31.64 -37.47
C SER A 275 -35.62 31.46 -38.98
N LYS A 276 -34.61 30.73 -39.47
CA LYS A 276 -34.45 30.45 -40.92
C LYS A 276 -35.64 29.68 -41.49
N TYR A 277 -36.20 28.74 -40.73
CA TYR A 277 -37.39 28.01 -41.13
C TYR A 277 -38.61 28.93 -41.23
N ALA A 278 -38.83 29.79 -40.24
CA ALA A 278 -39.92 30.77 -40.26
C ALA A 278 -39.80 31.74 -41.45
N GLU A 279 -38.60 32.28 -41.70
CA GLU A 279 -38.32 33.15 -42.85
C GLU A 279 -38.60 32.44 -44.19
N THR A 280 -38.12 31.19 -44.33
CA THR A 280 -38.34 30.39 -45.54
C THR A 280 -39.82 30.07 -45.74
N SER A 281 -40.54 29.77 -44.67
CA SER A 281 -41.99 29.50 -44.71
C SER A 281 -42.79 30.72 -45.15
N ILE A 282 -42.43 31.92 -44.65
CA ILE A 282 -43.06 33.19 -45.07
C ILE A 282 -42.76 33.46 -46.56
N SER A 283 -41.50 33.33 -46.97
CA SER A 283 -41.10 33.51 -48.37
C SER A 283 -41.83 32.54 -49.30
N LEU A 284 -41.99 31.29 -48.91
CA LEU A 284 -42.71 30.28 -49.69
C LEU A 284 -44.19 30.64 -49.82
N SER A 285 -44.85 31.02 -48.73
CA SER A 285 -46.25 31.45 -48.74
C SER A 285 -46.46 32.63 -49.71
N ASN A 286 -45.56 33.62 -49.68
CA ASN A 286 -45.64 34.78 -50.57
C ASN A 286 -45.54 34.38 -52.04
N VAL A 287 -44.59 33.50 -52.40
CA VAL A 287 -44.43 33.01 -53.77
C VAL A 287 -45.65 32.20 -54.22
N MET A 288 -46.22 31.38 -53.33
CA MET A 288 -47.45 30.64 -53.63
C MET A 288 -48.62 31.59 -53.93
N SER A 289 -48.83 32.61 -53.09
CA SER A 289 -49.88 33.61 -53.31
C SER A 289 -49.69 34.38 -54.61
N GLN A 290 -48.46 34.77 -54.96
CA GLN A 290 -48.17 35.43 -56.23
C GLN A 290 -48.47 34.50 -57.43
N LYS A 291 -48.09 33.22 -57.33
CA LYS A 291 -48.36 32.22 -58.36
C LYS A 291 -49.87 32.01 -58.55
N ASP A 292 -50.63 31.92 -57.45
CA ASP A 292 -52.10 31.77 -57.52
C ASP A 292 -52.76 33.01 -58.16
N ALA A 293 -52.30 34.21 -57.82
CA ALA A 293 -52.79 35.44 -58.45
C ALA A 293 -52.49 35.50 -59.97
N MET A 294 -51.31 35.05 -60.40
CA MET A 294 -50.98 34.96 -61.84
C MET A 294 -51.89 33.96 -62.57
N HIS A 295 -52.17 32.80 -61.96
CA HIS A 295 -53.09 31.83 -62.55
C HIS A 295 -54.52 32.35 -62.67
N GLN A 296 -55.01 33.08 -61.66
CA GLN A 296 -56.34 33.71 -61.72
C GLN A 296 -56.42 34.72 -62.86
N ALA A 297 -55.45 35.64 -62.96
CA ALA A 297 -55.41 36.65 -64.02
C ALA A 297 -55.36 36.02 -65.42
N PHE A 298 -54.61 34.94 -65.60
CA PHE A 298 -54.55 34.20 -66.88
C PHE A 298 -55.90 33.56 -67.24
N ASN A 299 -56.56 32.91 -66.28
CA ASN A 299 -57.85 32.26 -66.53
C ASN A 299 -58.97 33.27 -66.81
N GLU A 300 -58.98 34.41 -66.13
CA GLU A 300 -59.96 35.49 -66.36
C GLU A 300 -59.80 36.14 -67.74
N GLY A 301 -58.56 36.35 -68.21
CA GLY A 301 -58.27 36.88 -69.54
C GLY A 301 -58.57 35.93 -70.71
N MET A 302 -58.81 34.64 -70.44
CA MET A 302 -59.21 33.65 -71.45
C MET A 302 -60.75 33.50 -71.58
N CYS A 303 -61.53 34.03 -70.65
CA CYS A 303 -63.00 33.97 -70.66
C CYS A 303 -63.68 35.26 -71.17
N SER A 304 -62.90 36.25 -71.59
CA SER A 304 -63.33 37.51 -72.23
C SER A 304 -63.05 37.49 -73.73
#